data_AF-A0A7V5ZHN3-F1
#
_entry.id   AF-A0A7V5ZHN3-F1
#
_cell.length_a   1.000
_cell.length_b   1.000
_cell.length_c   1.000
_cell.angle_alpha   90.00
_cell.angle_beta   90.00
_cell.angle_gamma   90.00
#
_symmetry.space_group_name_H-M   'P 1'
#
loop_
_entity.id
_entity.type
_entity.pdbx_description
1 polymer ?
#
loop_
_entity_poly.entity_id
_entity_poly.type
_entity_poly.pdbx_seq_one_letter_code
_entity_poly.pdbx_strand_id
1 'polypeptide(L)' 'MRTLAIVLTVLAVVAFLVGTYAAFGNVAVVGKPPVTYWRGAVGLLLFAVTVLLLDRGRA' A
#
# COMPACT_ATOMS: atom_id res chain seq x y z
N MET A 1 7.02 17.58 5.63
CA MET A 1 5.89 16.70 5.24
C MET A 1 6.26 15.78 4.08
N ARG A 2 6.96 16.29 3.07
CA ARG A 2 7.52 15.53 1.93
C ARG A 2 8.21 14.21 2.26
N THR A 3 9.16 14.17 3.21
CA THR A 3 9.85 12.92 3.60
C THR A 3 8.89 11.86 4.14
N LEU A 4 7.91 12.28 4.94
CA LEU A 4 6.93 11.37 5.54
C LEU A 4 5.96 10.81 4.49
N ALA A 5 5.54 11.65 3.53
CA ALA A 5 4.74 11.22 2.38
C ALA A 5 5.49 10.19 1.51
N ILE A 6 6.78 10.40 1.28
CA ILE A 6 7.63 9.45 0.53
C ILE A 6 7.73 8.12 1.28
N VAL A 7 8.02 8.14 2.58
CA VAL A 7 8.13 6.92 3.40
C VAL A 7 6.82 6.12 3.39
N LEU A 8 5.68 6.78 3.58
CA LEU A 8 4.36 6.14 3.50
C LEU A 8 4.08 5.53 2.13
N THR A 9 4.50 6.20 1.05
CA THR A 9 4.35 5.69 -0.32
C THR A 9 5.18 4.42 -0.54
N VAL A 10 6.45 4.41 -0.10
CA VAL A 10 7.31 3.23 -0.21
C VAL A 10 6.73 2.06 0.58
N LEU A 11 6.30 2.29 1.82
CA LEU A 11 5.63 1.26 2.64
C LEU A 11 4.37 0.71 1.95
N ALA A 12 3.58 1.58 1.34
CA ALA A 12 2.37 1.19 0.62
C ALA A 12 2.66 0.31 -0.59
N VAL A 13 3.67 0.68 -1.38
CA VAL A 13 4.11 -0.10 -2.55
C VAL A 13 4.55 -1.50 -2.12
N VAL A 14 5.38 -1.59 -1.07
CA VAL A 14 5.84 -2.88 -0.53
C VAL A 14 4.67 -3.73 -0.06
N ALA A 15 3.75 -3.16 0.73
CA ALA A 15 2.56 -3.88 1.20
C ALA A 15 1.68 -4.39 0.05
N PHE A 16 1.52 -3.60 -1.02
CA PHE A 16 0.76 -3.98 -2.20
C PHE A 16 1.41 -5.10 -3.00
N LEU A 17 2.73 -5.07 -3.17
CA LEU A 17 3.47 -6.15 -3.85
C LEU A 17 3.33 -7.47 -3.08
N VAL A 18 3.51 -7.44 -1.75
CA VAL A 18 3.32 -8.62 -0.89
C VAL A 18 1.90 -9.15 -0.99
N GLY A 19 0.91 -8.25 -0.93
CA GLY A 19 -0.49 -8.64 -1.00
C GLY A 19 -0.88 -9.19 -2.36
N THR A 20 -0.31 -8.65 -3.44
CA THR A 20 -0.55 -9.12 -4.80
C THR A 20 0.03 -10.52 -4.98
N TYR A 21 1.29 -10.72 -4.60
CA TYR A 21 1.92 -12.04 -4.67
C TYR A 21 1.14 -13.09 -3.87
N ALA A 22 0.70 -12.75 -2.67
CA ALA A 22 -0.11 -13.63 -1.83
C ALA A 22 -1.50 -13.93 -2.41
N ALA A 23 -2.18 -12.91 -2.95
CA ALA A 23 -3.51 -13.06 -3.54
C ALA A 23 -3.50 -13.98 -4.77
N PHE A 24 -2.50 -13.82 -5.64
CA PHE A 24 -2.39 -14.64 -6.86
C PHE A 24 -1.69 -15.99 -6.61
N GLY A 25 -0.87 -16.11 -5.57
CA GLY A 25 -0.26 -17.38 -5.16
C GLY A 25 -1.13 -18.25 -4.25
N ASN A 26 -2.35 -17.80 -3.87
CA ASN A 26 -3.18 -18.43 -2.85
C ASN A 26 -2.46 -18.67 -1.51
N VAL A 27 -1.45 -17.86 -1.21
CA VAL A 27 -0.64 -18.00 0.01
C VAL A 27 -1.23 -17.12 1.10
N ALA A 28 -1.50 -17.69 2.27
CA ALA A 28 -1.94 -16.92 3.42
C ALA A 28 -0.82 -15.97 3.90
N VAL A 29 -1.18 -14.73 4.25
CA VAL A 29 -0.26 -13.73 4.80
C VAL A 29 -0.73 -13.35 6.19
N VAL A 30 0.14 -13.52 7.19
CA VAL A 30 -0.16 -13.22 8.61
C VAL A 30 -1.42 -13.96 9.09
N GLY A 31 -1.59 -15.22 8.67
CA GLY A 31 -2.71 -16.08 9.06
C GLY A 31 -4.09 -15.62 8.56
N LYS A 32 -4.16 -14.62 7.68
CA LYS A 32 -5.42 -14.13 7.11
C LYS A 32 -5.63 -14.59 5.67
N PRO A 33 -6.90 -14.64 5.21
CA PRO A 33 -7.20 -14.90 3.81
C PRO A 33 -6.46 -13.88 2.92
N PRO A 34 -5.81 -14.34 1.84
CA PRO A 34 -4.97 -13.51 0.98
C PRO A 34 -5.72 -12.24 0.48
N VAL A 35 -6.99 -12.40 0.14
CA VAL A 35 -7.87 -11.33 -0.36
C VAL A 35 -8.04 -10.21 0.67
N THR A 36 -8.14 -10.52 1.96
CA THR A 36 -8.35 -9.53 3.02
C THR A 36 -7.11 -8.65 3.20
N TYR A 37 -5.93 -9.26 3.19
CA TYR A 37 -4.66 -8.53 3.25
C TYR A 37 -4.48 -7.66 2.00
N TRP A 38 -4.77 -8.21 0.81
CA TRP A 38 -4.68 -7.49 -0.46
C TRP A 38 -5.56 -6.24 -0.51
N ARG A 39 -6.82 -6.33 -0.07
CA ARG A 39 -7.74 -5.16 -0.02
C ARG A 39 -7.23 -4.05 0.91
N GLY A 40 -6.64 -4.41 2.05
CA GLY A 40 -6.03 -3.44 2.97
C GLY A 40 -4.82 -2.74 2.34
N ALA A 41 -3.97 -3.49 1.65
CA ALA A 41 -2.81 -2.94 0.95
C ALA A 41 -3.21 -1.98 -0.19
N VAL A 42 -4.25 -2.32 -0.96
CA VAL A 42 -4.81 -1.43 -2.00
C VAL A 42 -5.28 -0.10 -1.39
N GLY A 43 -6.02 -0.14 -0.27
CA GLY A 43 -6.49 1.06 0.41
C GLY A 43 -5.34 1.95 0.91
N LEU A 44 -4.29 1.34 1.49
CA LEU A 44 -3.12 2.06 1.97
C LEU A 44 -2.32 2.70 0.82
N LEU A 45 -2.26 2.03 -0.34
CA LEU A 45 -1.61 2.56 -1.54
C LEU A 45 -2.37 3.75 -2.14
N LEU A 46 -3.70 3.67 -2.24
CA LEU A 46 -4.52 4.81 -2.66
C LEU A 46 -4.38 5.99 -1.71
N PHE A 47 -4.35 5.75 -0.40
CA PHE A 47 -4.11 6.79 0.60
C PHE A 47 -2.75 7.46 0.41
N ALA A 48 -1.68 6.67 0.30
CA ALA A 48 -0.33 7.21 0.14
C ALA A 48 -0.17 8.02 -1.17
N VAL A 49 -0.76 7.54 -2.27
CA VAL A 49 -0.80 8.29 -3.55
C VAL A 49 -1.55 9.62 -3.37
N THR A 50 -2.70 9.61 -2.70
CA THR A 50 -3.48 10.84 -2.45
C THR A 50 -2.68 11.84 -1.63
N VAL A 51 -1.96 11.39 -0.59
CA VAL A 51 -1.06 12.24 0.21
C VAL A 51 0.06 12.81 -0.65
N LEU A 52 0.67 12.01 -1.53
CA LEU A 52 1.73 12.46 -2.44
C LEU A 52 1.22 13.52 -3.44
N LEU A 53 0.01 13.34 -3.97
CA LEU A 53 -0.63 14.30 -4.88
C LEU A 53 -0.95 15.62 -4.17
N LEU A 54 -1.46 15.56 -2.93
CA LEU A 54 -1.72 16.73 -2.10
C LEU A 54 -0.43 17.48 -1.71
N ASP A 55 0.68 16.76 -1.50
CA ASP A 55 1.99 17.37 -1.22
C ASP A 55 2.57 18.05 -2.48
N ARG A 56 2.40 17.45 -3.67
CA ARG A 56 2.78 18.08 -4.95
C ARG A 56 1.95 19.30 -5.31
N GLY A 57 0.65 19.31 -5.02
CA GLY A 57 -0.24 20.44 -5.31
C GLY A 57 -0.03 21.66 -4.41
N ARG A 58 0.81 21.55 -3.37
CA ARG A 58 1.17 22.66 -2.46
C ARG A 58 2.52 23.30 -2.77
N ALA A 59 3.20 22.86 -3.84
CA ALA A 59 4.51 23.37 -4.28
C ALA A 59 4.38 24.43 -5.37
#